data_AF-A0A7J6S0E4-F1
#
_entry.id   AF-A0A7J6S0E4-F1
#
_cell.length_a   1.000
_cell.length_b   1.000
_cell.length_c   1.000
_cell.angle_alpha   90.00
_cell.angle_beta   90.00
_cell.angle_gamma   90.00
#
_symmetry.space_group_name_H-M   'P 1'
#
loop_
_entity.id
_entity.type
_entity.pdbx_description
1 polymer ?
#
loop_
_entity_poly.entity_id
_entity_poly.type
_entity_poly.pdbx_seq_one_letter_code
_entity_poly.pdbx_strand_id
1 'polypeptide(L)'
;MFKGLTNVRQVDRKFIIGRFAGVLLAIDQHAAGERVGLEGLVNSGSMLETQAIDGTSLLLKPMDVSLLQERRATLEQHGWRFSILGGRAVVTGVPKMRAGCLAASPCHLLPWATQLPFPAQLHYMSTTTACRQAVKFGDVMSSTEVSVMVSSLGDCELPFQCAHGRPTVYPICTIPHCKDSPFPDPLLSMLVIDPLLL
;
A
#
# COMPACT_ATOMS: atom_id res chain seq x y z
N MET A 1 -1.59 13.97 -8.72
CA MET A 1 -3.01 14.43 -8.63
C MET A 1 -3.25 15.57 -7.63
N PHE A 2 -2.69 15.55 -6.41
CA PHE A 2 -2.97 16.56 -5.36
C PHE A 2 -2.10 17.83 -5.39
N LYS A 3 -1.40 18.13 -6.48
CA LYS A 3 -0.47 19.29 -6.58
C LYS A 3 -1.14 20.68 -6.38
N GLY A 4 -2.46 20.75 -6.33
CA GLY A 4 -3.22 21.98 -6.07
C GLY A 4 -3.93 22.03 -4.71
N LEU A 5 -3.65 21.09 -3.81
CA LEU A 5 -4.25 21.07 -2.47
C LEU A 5 -3.61 22.17 -1.61
N THR A 6 -4.43 23.02 -0.99
CA THR A 6 -3.99 24.16 -0.16
C THR A 6 -4.57 24.07 1.25
N ASN A 7 -4.00 24.81 2.21
CA ASN A 7 -4.41 24.82 3.61
C ASN A 7 -4.45 23.40 4.24
N VAL A 8 -3.43 22.60 3.90
CA VAL A 8 -3.35 21.20 4.31
C VAL A 8 -2.93 21.10 5.77
N ARG A 9 -3.74 20.41 6.59
CA ARG A 9 -3.44 20.19 8.01
C ARG A 9 -4.05 18.89 8.54
N GLN A 10 -3.44 18.33 9.56
CA GLN A 10 -4.03 17.23 10.31
C GLN A 10 -5.17 17.76 11.21
N VAL A 11 -6.26 17.00 11.32
CA VAL A 11 -7.42 17.26 12.17
C VAL A 11 -7.76 15.99 12.95
N ASP A 12 -8.00 16.15 14.26
CA ASP A 12 -8.36 15.09 15.21
C ASP A 12 -7.36 13.90 15.25
N ARG A 13 -6.13 14.08 14.73
CA ARG A 13 -5.12 13.02 14.58
C ARG A 13 -5.61 11.83 13.73
N LYS A 14 -6.53 12.08 12.80
CA LYS A 14 -7.20 11.05 11.99
C LYS A 14 -7.29 11.43 10.52
N PHE A 15 -7.55 12.70 10.25
CA PHE A 15 -7.78 13.19 8.90
C PHE A 15 -6.76 14.25 8.54
N ILE A 16 -6.39 14.29 7.28
CA ILE A 16 -5.72 15.43 6.66
C ILE A 16 -6.79 16.19 5.89
N ILE A 17 -7.03 17.44 6.25
CA ILE A 17 -7.97 18.32 5.57
C ILE A 17 -7.22 19.24 4.64
N GLY A 18 -7.72 19.43 3.42
CA GLY A 18 -7.18 20.39 2.47
C GLY A 18 -8.24 20.90 1.48
N ARG A 19 -7.95 22.02 0.82
CA ARG A 19 -8.85 22.63 -0.18
C ARG A 19 -8.31 22.43 -1.59
N PHE A 20 -9.15 21.93 -2.49
CA PHE A 20 -8.84 21.79 -3.91
C PHE A 20 -10.00 22.28 -4.76
N ALA A 21 -9.74 23.19 -5.72
CA ALA A 21 -10.74 23.70 -6.66
C ALA A 21 -12.07 24.15 -6.02
N GLY A 22 -12.00 24.81 -4.85
CA GLY A 22 -13.18 25.25 -4.12
C GLY A 22 -13.87 24.16 -3.28
N VAL A 23 -13.39 22.92 -3.27
CA VAL A 23 -13.94 21.83 -2.45
C VAL A 23 -13.03 21.57 -1.25
N LEU A 24 -13.65 21.36 -0.08
CA LEU A 24 -12.97 20.87 1.11
C LEU A 24 -12.89 19.35 1.05
N LEU A 25 -11.68 18.81 1.12
CA LEU A 25 -11.40 17.38 1.09
C LEU A 25 -10.93 16.92 2.47
N ALA A 26 -11.45 15.78 2.92
CA ALA A 26 -10.85 14.97 3.98
C ALA A 26 -10.10 13.81 3.37
N ILE A 27 -8.87 13.60 3.83
CA ILE A 27 -8.05 12.44 3.51
C ILE A 27 -7.91 11.63 4.80
N ASP A 28 -8.37 10.40 4.82
CA ASP A 28 -8.13 9.47 5.94
C ASP A 28 -6.64 9.13 5.97
N GLN A 29 -5.95 9.54 7.04
CA GLN A 29 -4.49 9.42 7.12
C GLN A 29 -4.05 7.95 7.10
N HIS A 30 -4.83 7.07 7.73
CA HIS A 30 -4.53 5.65 7.79
C HIS A 30 -4.71 5.02 6.42
N ALA A 31 -5.89 5.22 5.82
CA ALA A 31 -6.21 4.69 4.49
C ALA A 31 -5.22 5.19 3.42
N ALA A 32 -4.81 6.46 3.49
CA ALA A 32 -3.79 7.04 2.61
C ALA A 32 -2.42 6.37 2.83
N GLY A 33 -2.01 6.21 4.09
CA GLY A 33 -0.77 5.51 4.44
C GLY A 33 -0.75 4.06 3.96
N GLU A 34 -1.87 3.34 4.02
CA GLU A 34 -1.98 1.98 3.48
C GLU A 34 -1.76 1.95 1.97
N ARG A 35 -2.37 2.89 1.22
CA ARG A 35 -2.23 2.98 -0.24
C ARG A 35 -0.79 3.31 -0.64
N VAL A 36 -0.21 4.35 -0.06
CA VAL A 36 1.18 4.75 -0.31
C VAL A 36 2.14 3.59 0.02
N GLY A 37 1.92 2.90 1.14
CA GLY A 37 2.71 1.74 1.53
C GLY A 37 2.56 0.56 0.56
N LEU A 38 1.33 0.22 0.15
CA LEU A 38 1.08 -0.89 -0.76
C LEU A 38 1.73 -0.65 -2.13
N GLU A 39 1.48 0.52 -2.74
CA GLU A 39 2.06 0.82 -4.05
C GLU A 39 3.56 1.03 -3.97
N GLY A 40 4.09 1.55 -2.86
CA GLY A 40 5.54 1.54 -2.62
C GLY A 40 6.13 0.12 -2.65
N LEU A 41 5.47 -0.85 -2.01
CA LEU A 41 5.89 -2.26 -2.02
C LEU A 41 5.75 -2.93 -3.40
N VAL A 42 4.71 -2.59 -4.15
CA VAL A 42 4.47 -3.12 -5.50
C VAL A 42 5.41 -2.50 -6.53
N ASN A 43 5.56 -1.18 -6.53
CA ASN A 43 6.33 -0.41 -7.52
C ASN A 43 7.84 -0.51 -7.30
N SER A 44 8.28 -0.73 -6.05
CA SER A 44 9.69 -1.09 -5.79
C SER A 44 10.06 -2.45 -6.38
N GLY A 45 9.07 -3.21 -6.90
CA GLY A 45 9.27 -4.54 -7.46
C GLY A 45 10.01 -5.44 -6.50
N SER A 46 9.79 -5.24 -5.19
CA SER A 46 10.83 -5.52 -4.20
C SER A 46 11.30 -6.96 -4.36
N MET A 47 12.55 -7.11 -4.81
CA MET A 47 13.20 -8.40 -4.88
C MET A 47 13.17 -8.97 -3.48
N LEU A 48 12.27 -9.93 -3.26
CA LEU A 48 12.09 -10.46 -1.93
C LEU A 48 13.35 -11.21 -1.54
N GLU A 49 13.77 -11.01 -0.29
CA GLU A 49 14.84 -11.82 0.28
C GLU A 49 14.48 -13.30 0.19
N THR A 50 15.48 -14.15 0.05
CA THR A 50 15.30 -15.59 0.15
C THR A 50 15.44 -16.00 1.62
N GLN A 51 14.44 -16.69 2.17
CA GLN A 51 14.60 -17.48 3.38
C GLN A 51 14.99 -18.91 2.98
N ALA A 52 16.16 -19.37 3.42
CA ALA A 52 16.55 -20.77 3.25
C ALA A 52 15.68 -21.69 4.12
N ILE A 53 15.35 -22.87 3.58
CA ILE A 53 14.57 -23.90 4.25
C ILE A 53 15.22 -25.28 4.05
N ASP A 54 14.89 -26.23 4.91
CA ASP A 54 15.22 -27.64 4.68
C ASP A 54 14.45 -28.12 3.44
N GLY A 55 15.20 -28.46 2.39
CA GLY A 55 14.69 -28.61 1.02
C GLY A 55 13.39 -29.43 0.94
N THR A 56 12.37 -28.88 0.29
CA THR A 56 11.06 -29.52 0.14
C THR A 56 10.85 -30.01 -1.29
N SER A 57 10.55 -31.30 -1.46
CA SER A 57 10.30 -31.91 -2.77
C SER A 57 8.82 -31.79 -3.17
N LEU A 58 8.56 -31.11 -4.28
CA LEU A 58 7.24 -30.91 -4.86
C LEU A 58 7.09 -31.77 -6.11
N LEU A 59 6.05 -32.61 -6.15
CA LEU A 59 5.66 -33.32 -7.36
C LEU A 59 4.85 -32.38 -8.26
N LEU A 60 5.29 -32.20 -9.50
CA LEU A 60 4.70 -31.24 -10.44
C LEU A 60 4.23 -31.93 -11.71
N LYS A 61 3.25 -31.31 -12.39
CA LYS A 61 2.84 -31.77 -13.73
C LYS A 61 3.90 -31.31 -14.76
N PRO A 62 4.00 -31.99 -15.91
CA PRO A 62 4.95 -31.60 -16.96
C PRO A 62 4.83 -30.13 -17.39
N MET A 63 3.61 -29.60 -17.51
CA MET A 63 3.37 -28.19 -17.83
C MET A 63 3.91 -27.22 -16.76
N ASP A 64 3.72 -27.56 -15.49
CA ASP A 64 4.20 -26.74 -14.37
C ASP A 64 5.73 -26.69 -14.36
N VAL A 65 6.38 -27.81 -14.66
CA VAL A 65 7.84 -27.89 -14.80
C VAL A 65 8.32 -26.96 -15.90
N SER A 66 7.73 -27.03 -17.09
CA SER A 66 8.09 -26.14 -18.21
C SER A 66 7.90 -24.68 -17.85
N LEU A 67 6.80 -24.34 -17.17
CA LEU A 67 6.51 -22.97 -16.76
C LEU A 67 7.51 -22.43 -15.73
N LEU A 68 7.86 -23.24 -14.72
CA LEU A 68 8.86 -22.86 -13.71
C LEU A 68 10.26 -22.70 -14.33
N GLN A 69 10.59 -23.50 -15.34
CA GLN A 69 11.83 -23.34 -16.10
C GLN A 69 11.84 -22.03 -16.90
N GLU A 70 10.75 -21.73 -17.62
CA GLU A 70 10.61 -20.50 -18.40
C GLU A 70 10.69 -19.24 -17.53
N ARG A 71 10.06 -19.26 -16.35
CA ARG A 71 9.97 -18.11 -15.42
C ARG A 71 11.04 -18.11 -14.33
N ARG A 72 12.05 -18.97 -14.42
CA ARG A 72 13.05 -19.18 -13.36
C ARG A 72 13.70 -17.89 -12.87
N ALA A 73 14.19 -17.06 -13.79
CA ALA A 73 14.88 -15.81 -13.44
C ALA A 73 13.97 -14.86 -12.64
N THR A 74 12.72 -14.72 -13.06
CA THR A 74 11.72 -13.90 -12.35
C THR A 74 11.41 -14.47 -10.97
N LEU A 75 11.25 -15.79 -10.84
CA LEU A 75 11.01 -16.44 -9.55
C LEU A 75 12.19 -16.25 -8.59
N GLU A 76 13.41 -16.38 -9.10
CA GLU A 76 14.63 -16.20 -8.31
C GLU A 76 14.85 -14.74 -7.88
N GLN A 77 14.47 -13.77 -8.72
CA GLN A 77 14.45 -12.35 -8.34
C GLN A 77 13.50 -12.08 -7.16
N HIS A 78 12.45 -12.87 -7.02
CA HIS A 78 11.48 -12.72 -5.94
C HIS A 78 11.69 -13.73 -4.79
N GLY A 79 12.92 -14.21 -4.61
CA GLY A 79 13.29 -14.95 -3.40
C GLY A 79 13.00 -16.46 -3.43
N TRP A 80 12.53 -17.01 -4.55
CA TRP A 80 12.44 -18.46 -4.71
C TRP A 80 13.82 -19.06 -5.03
N ARG A 81 14.14 -20.21 -4.45
CA ARG A 81 15.28 -21.04 -4.85
C ARG A 81 14.82 -22.47 -5.00
N PHE A 82 15.03 -23.04 -6.19
CA PHE A 82 14.65 -24.41 -6.48
C PHE A 82 15.51 -25.04 -7.56
N SER A 83 15.57 -26.36 -7.56
CA SER A 83 16.10 -27.18 -8.65
C SER A 83 15.01 -28.11 -9.18
N ILE A 84 15.07 -28.47 -10.46
CA ILE A 84 14.10 -29.38 -11.08
C ILE A 84 14.84 -30.65 -11.50
N LEU A 85 14.38 -31.79 -11.01
CA LEU A 85 14.93 -33.13 -11.29
C LEU A 85 13.80 -34.14 -11.46
N GLY A 86 13.72 -34.78 -12.62
CA GLY A 86 12.78 -35.90 -12.85
C GLY A 86 11.30 -35.58 -12.60
N GLY A 87 10.84 -34.39 -13.02
CA GLY A 87 9.44 -33.95 -12.80
C GLY A 87 9.15 -33.46 -11.38
N ARG A 88 10.16 -33.34 -10.53
CA ARG A 88 10.05 -32.77 -9.18
C ARG A 88 10.80 -31.46 -9.09
N ALA A 89 10.25 -30.50 -8.36
CA ALA A 89 10.97 -29.32 -7.92
C ALA A 89 11.42 -29.50 -6.48
N VAL A 90 12.72 -29.38 -6.20
CA VAL A 90 13.25 -29.32 -4.84
C VAL A 90 13.44 -27.85 -4.49
N VAL A 91 12.58 -27.33 -3.62
CA VAL A 91 12.60 -25.93 -3.17
C VAL A 91 13.48 -25.82 -1.94
N THR A 92 14.52 -24.99 -2.01
CA THR A 92 15.50 -24.75 -0.93
C THR A 92 15.44 -23.33 -0.38
N GLY A 93 14.67 -22.46 -1.03
CA GLY A 93 14.47 -21.09 -0.60
C GLY A 93 13.08 -20.58 -0.99
N VAL A 94 12.46 -19.89 -0.05
CA VAL A 94 11.15 -19.30 -0.20
C VAL A 94 11.23 -17.79 -0.03
N PRO A 95 10.32 -17.02 -0.64
CA PRO A 95 10.29 -15.58 -0.47
C PRO A 95 10.03 -15.21 0.99
N LYS A 96 10.91 -14.36 1.53
CA LYS A 96 10.86 -13.81 2.88
C LYS A 96 10.25 -12.41 2.82
N MET A 97 9.25 -12.21 3.67
CA MET A 97 8.60 -10.92 3.86
C MET A 97 8.64 -10.55 5.34
N ARG A 98 8.41 -9.28 5.64
CA ARG A 98 8.37 -8.79 7.03
C ARG A 98 7.28 -9.47 7.87
N ALA A 99 6.20 -9.92 7.24
CA ALA A 99 5.09 -10.63 7.90
C ALA A 99 5.32 -12.15 8.06
N GLY A 100 6.39 -12.71 7.48
CA GLY A 100 6.67 -14.14 7.48
C GLY A 100 7.21 -14.63 6.13
N CYS A 101 7.27 -15.95 5.97
CA CYS A 101 7.75 -16.60 4.74
C CYS A 101 6.61 -17.36 4.06
N LEU A 102 6.67 -17.50 2.73
CA LEU A 102 5.79 -18.42 2.03
C LEU A 102 6.17 -19.87 2.35
N ALA A 103 5.19 -20.78 2.25
CA ALA A 103 5.47 -22.21 2.33
C ALA A 103 5.99 -22.73 0.98
N ALA A 104 6.91 -23.70 1.02
CA ALA A 104 7.31 -24.45 -0.17
C ALA A 104 6.19 -25.42 -0.57
N SER A 105 5.27 -24.95 -1.39
CA SER A 105 4.13 -25.73 -1.89
C SER A 105 3.75 -25.28 -3.30
N PRO A 106 3.10 -26.15 -4.10
CA PRO A 106 2.66 -25.78 -5.45
C PRO A 106 1.68 -24.59 -5.45
N CYS A 107 0.81 -24.51 -4.43
CA CYS A 107 -0.16 -23.43 -4.30
C CYS A 107 0.48 -22.05 -4.02
N HIS A 108 1.71 -22.01 -3.50
CA HIS A 108 2.45 -20.76 -3.35
C HIS A 108 3.44 -20.51 -4.48
N LEU A 109 4.03 -21.55 -5.08
CA LEU A 109 5.05 -21.39 -6.12
C LEU A 109 4.44 -21.15 -7.52
N LEU A 110 3.42 -21.93 -7.92
CA LEU A 110 2.89 -21.88 -9.29
C LEU A 110 2.16 -20.57 -9.65
N PRO A 111 1.43 -19.89 -8.73
CA PRO A 111 0.83 -18.59 -9.04
C PRO A 111 1.84 -17.54 -9.52
N TRP A 112 3.07 -17.59 -8.99
CA TRP A 112 4.16 -16.67 -9.38
C TRP A 112 4.68 -16.92 -10.79
N ALA A 113 4.48 -18.12 -11.31
CA ALA A 113 4.88 -18.47 -12.66
C ALA A 113 3.76 -18.17 -13.68
N THR A 114 2.50 -18.08 -13.24
CA THR A 114 1.31 -17.97 -14.10
C THR A 114 0.67 -16.58 -14.15
N GLN A 115 0.75 -15.77 -13.09
CA GLN A 115 0.02 -14.50 -12.99
C GLN A 115 0.97 -13.29 -13.01
N LEU A 116 0.76 -12.41 -13.98
CA LEU A 116 1.33 -11.06 -14.01
C LEU A 116 0.20 -10.01 -14.10
N PRO A 117 0.35 -8.84 -13.47
CA PRO A 117 1.43 -8.46 -12.57
C PRO A 117 1.13 -8.91 -11.13
N PHE A 118 2.03 -9.69 -10.54
CA PHE A 118 2.05 -10.17 -9.15
C PHE A 118 0.90 -11.12 -8.70
N PRO A 119 1.21 -12.24 -8.03
CA PRO A 119 0.18 -13.14 -7.48
C PRO A 119 -0.66 -12.48 -6.41
N ALA A 120 -1.96 -12.82 -6.35
CA ALA A 120 -2.88 -12.33 -5.33
C ALA A 120 -2.38 -12.52 -3.88
N GLN A 121 -1.57 -13.55 -3.63
CA GLN A 121 -0.93 -13.80 -2.34
C GLN A 121 0.03 -12.67 -1.94
N LEU A 122 0.82 -12.15 -2.88
CA LEU A 122 1.67 -11.00 -2.60
C LEU A 122 0.86 -9.75 -2.36
N HIS A 123 -0.18 -9.51 -3.16
CA HIS A 123 -1.05 -8.38 -2.92
C HIS A 123 -1.62 -8.44 -1.49
N TYR A 124 -2.12 -9.60 -1.05
CA TYR A 124 -2.63 -9.79 0.30
C TYR A 124 -1.58 -9.56 1.40
N MET A 125 -0.37 -10.08 1.21
CA MET A 125 0.71 -9.92 2.18
C MET A 125 1.27 -8.49 2.21
N SER A 126 1.36 -7.84 1.05
CA SER A 126 1.72 -6.43 0.92
C SER A 126 0.65 -5.52 1.52
N THR A 127 -0.63 -5.83 1.34
CA THR A 127 -1.74 -5.14 2.02
C THR A 127 -1.61 -5.24 3.53
N THR A 128 -1.35 -6.44 4.06
CA THR A 128 -1.14 -6.64 5.51
C THR A 128 0.08 -5.87 6.01
N THR A 129 1.16 -5.87 5.24
CA THR A 129 2.42 -5.21 5.59
C THR A 129 2.27 -3.69 5.54
N ALA A 130 1.64 -3.15 4.50
CA ALA A 130 1.31 -1.75 4.35
C ALA A 130 0.40 -1.27 5.48
N CYS A 131 -0.63 -2.05 5.82
CA CYS A 131 -1.51 -1.77 6.95
C CYS A 131 -0.74 -1.63 8.26
N ARG A 132 0.18 -2.57 8.56
CA ARG A 132 0.99 -2.53 9.79
C ARG A 132 1.93 -1.33 9.85
N GLN A 133 2.48 -0.90 8.71
CA GLN A 133 3.42 0.23 8.65
C GLN A 133 2.73 1.60 8.49
N ALA A 134 1.49 1.62 8.00
CA ALA A 134 0.74 2.86 7.82
C ALA A 134 0.54 3.58 9.15
N VAL A 135 0.59 4.91 9.09
CA VAL A 135 0.18 5.82 10.16
C VAL A 135 -1.18 5.39 10.70
N LYS A 136 -1.34 5.37 12.02
CA LYS A 136 -2.56 4.91 12.69
C LYS A 136 -3.53 6.05 12.97
N PHE A 137 -4.77 5.68 13.23
CA PHE A 137 -5.72 6.57 13.87
C PHE A 137 -5.18 6.99 15.24
N GLY A 138 -5.09 8.30 15.48
CA GLY A 138 -4.58 8.87 16.72
C GLY A 138 -3.11 9.30 16.67
N ASP A 139 -2.35 8.88 15.66
CA ASP A 139 -0.97 9.29 15.48
C ASP A 139 -0.90 10.78 15.10
N VAL A 140 0.01 11.52 15.73
CA VAL A 140 0.28 12.93 15.40
C VAL A 140 1.24 12.99 14.22
N MET A 141 0.95 13.86 13.25
CA MET A 141 1.82 14.12 12.10
C MET A 141 2.27 15.58 12.11
N SER A 142 3.56 15.80 11.90
CA SER A 142 4.11 17.13 11.61
C SER A 142 3.58 17.66 10.27
N SER A 143 3.65 18.97 10.08
CA SER A 143 3.29 19.60 8.80
C SER A 143 4.08 19.05 7.61
N THR A 144 5.34 18.69 7.83
CA THR A 144 6.20 18.05 6.82
C THR A 144 5.68 16.66 6.47
N GLU A 145 5.38 15.81 7.47
CA GLU A 145 4.84 14.46 7.23
C GLU A 145 3.49 14.50 6.51
N VAL A 146 2.62 15.43 6.89
CA VAL A 146 1.34 15.67 6.19
C VAL A 146 1.57 16.01 4.72
N SER A 147 2.51 16.91 4.43
CA SER A 147 2.83 17.33 3.07
C SER A 147 3.40 16.18 2.23
N VAL A 148 4.32 15.40 2.82
CA VAL A 148 4.89 14.19 2.19
C VAL A 148 3.81 13.14 1.91
N MET A 149 2.90 12.90 2.86
CA MET A 149 1.81 11.95 2.70
C MET A 149 0.89 12.34 1.54
N VAL A 150 0.46 13.61 1.47
CA VAL A 150 -0.40 14.09 0.38
C VAL A 150 0.29 14.03 -0.97
N SER A 151 1.59 14.38 -1.03
CA SER A 151 2.37 14.25 -2.26
C SER A 151 2.46 12.80 -2.70
N SER A 152 2.88 11.91 -1.80
CA SER A 152 3.07 10.48 -2.08
C SER A 152 1.76 9.82 -2.53
N LEU A 153 0.66 10.12 -1.84
CA LEU A 153 -0.67 9.65 -2.25
C LEU A 153 -1.03 10.17 -3.64
N GLY A 154 -0.63 11.40 -3.98
CA GLY A 154 -0.86 12.01 -5.28
C GLY A 154 -0.06 11.42 -6.43
N ASP A 155 0.98 10.64 -6.13
CA ASP A 155 1.84 9.92 -7.06
C ASP A 155 1.42 8.43 -7.21
N CYS A 156 0.49 7.96 -6.37
CA CYS A 156 -0.09 6.62 -6.50
C CYS A 156 -1.00 6.51 -7.74
N GLU A 157 -1.06 5.31 -8.33
CA GLU A 157 -1.96 4.94 -9.42
C GLU A 157 -3.42 4.87 -8.97
N LEU A 158 -3.67 4.34 -7.75
CA LEU A 158 -5.01 4.20 -7.17
C LEU A 158 -5.17 5.04 -5.90
N PRO A 159 -5.07 6.38 -5.98
CA PRO A 159 -4.97 7.26 -4.83
C PRO A 159 -6.27 7.36 -4.01
N PHE A 160 -7.39 6.84 -4.53
CA PHE A 160 -8.73 6.97 -3.94
C PHE A 160 -9.19 5.76 -3.12
N GLN A 161 -8.39 4.70 -3.06
CA GLN A 161 -8.73 3.47 -2.36
C GLN A 161 -7.54 3.00 -1.54
N CYS A 162 -7.75 2.51 -0.32
CA CYS A 162 -6.68 1.96 0.49
C CYS A 162 -6.28 0.56 0.01
N ALA A 163 -5.36 -0.10 0.70
CA ALA A 163 -4.93 -1.46 0.38
C ALA A 163 -6.04 -2.52 0.54
N HIS A 164 -7.14 -2.16 1.22
CA HIS A 164 -8.33 -2.98 1.46
C HIS A 164 -9.58 -2.49 0.71
N GLY A 165 -9.45 -1.46 -0.15
CA GLY A 165 -10.55 -0.92 -0.94
C GLY A 165 -11.45 0.12 -0.26
N ARG A 166 -11.12 0.57 0.96
CA ARG A 166 -11.83 1.69 1.60
C ARG A 166 -11.46 3.01 0.91
N PRO A 167 -12.37 3.99 0.79
CA PRO A 167 -12.02 5.28 0.23
C PRO A 167 -10.96 6.00 1.08
N THR A 168 -10.00 6.63 0.42
CA THR A 168 -8.93 7.43 1.07
C THR A 168 -9.28 8.90 1.14
N VAL A 169 -10.03 9.41 0.17
CA VAL A 169 -10.37 10.83 0.02
C VAL A 169 -11.89 11.00 -0.05
N TYR A 170 -12.39 11.96 0.72
CA TYR A 170 -13.80 12.28 0.86
C TYR A 170 -14.03 13.76 0.55
N PRO A 171 -14.83 14.13 -0.46
CA PRO A 171 -15.31 15.49 -0.59
C PRO A 171 -16.32 15.79 0.52
N ILE A 172 -16.04 16.79 1.34
CA ILE A 172 -16.92 17.17 2.47
C ILE A 172 -17.97 18.15 1.98
N CYS A 173 -17.53 19.28 1.44
CA CYS A 173 -18.42 20.34 0.97
C CYS A 173 -17.72 21.24 -0.05
N THR A 174 -18.54 21.93 -0.86
CA THR A 174 -18.05 23.01 -1.71
C THR A 174 -18.01 24.30 -0.89
N ILE A 175 -16.85 24.96 -0.88
CA ILE A 175 -16.64 26.28 -0.32
C ILE A 175 -16.73 27.27 -1.47
N PRO A 176 -17.80 28.08 -1.55
CA PRO A 176 -17.94 29.11 -2.57
C PRO A 176 -16.69 29.99 -2.66
N HIS A 177 -16.36 30.46 -3.85
CA HIS A 177 -15.34 31.48 -4.01
C HIS A 177 -15.88 32.77 -3.37
N CYS A 178 -15.59 32.97 -2.09
CA CYS A 178 -15.94 34.20 -1.41
C CYS A 178 -14.97 35.27 -1.90
N LYS A 179 -15.38 36.04 -2.92
CA LYS A 179 -14.65 37.25 -3.30
C LYS A 179 -14.92 38.40 -2.32
N ASP A 180 -16.02 38.36 -1.57
CA ASP A 180 -16.41 39.41 -0.62
C ASP A 180 -17.20 38.81 0.58
N SER A 181 -16.51 38.25 1.58
CA SER A 181 -17.14 37.98 2.88
C SER A 181 -17.01 39.23 3.75
N PRO A 182 -18.10 39.89 4.17
CA PRO A 182 -18.03 40.92 5.21
C PRO A 182 -17.83 40.34 6.61
N PHE A 183 -17.77 39.01 6.76
CA PHE A 183 -17.60 38.34 8.04
C PHE A 183 -16.13 37.88 8.21
N PRO A 184 -15.44 38.29 9.30
CA PRO A 184 -14.15 37.73 9.66
C PRO A 184 -14.34 36.24 9.95
N ASP A 185 -13.63 35.41 9.19
CA ASP A 185 -13.76 33.94 9.09
C ASP A 185 -13.96 33.23 10.45
N PRO A 186 -15.20 32.91 10.86
CA PRO A 186 -15.46 32.22 12.13
C PRO A 186 -15.35 30.70 11.97
N LEU A 187 -15.52 30.19 10.74
CA LEU A 187 -15.61 28.76 10.49
C LEU A 187 -14.24 28.08 10.51
N LEU A 188 -13.16 28.78 10.15
CA LEU A 188 -11.81 28.26 10.38
C LEU A 188 -11.41 28.22 11.86
N SER A 189 -11.90 29.17 12.68
CA SER A 189 -11.72 29.14 14.14
C SER A 189 -12.58 28.10 14.85
N MET A 190 -13.76 27.76 14.31
CA MET A 190 -14.62 26.69 14.87
C MET A 190 -14.13 25.27 14.56
N LEU A 191 -13.19 25.10 13.64
CA LEU A 191 -12.52 23.81 13.39
C LEU A 191 -11.34 23.56 14.35
N VAL A 192 -11.11 24.44 15.32
CA VAL A 192 -10.27 24.13 16.49
C VAL A 192 -11.14 23.33 17.45
N ILE A 193 -11.05 22.00 17.37
CA ILE A 193 -11.59 21.13 18.41
C ILE A 193 -10.77 21.42 19.67
N ASP A 194 -11.41 22.00 20.67
CA ASP A 194 -10.82 22.24 21.99
C ASP A 194 -10.34 20.90 22.58
N PRO A 195 -9.03 20.74 22.90
CA PRO A 195 -8.51 19.53 23.53
C PRO A 195 -9.13 19.23 24.90
N LEU A 196 -9.86 20.18 25.51
CA LEU A 196 -10.50 20.04 26.83
C LEU A 196 -11.95 19.51 26.77
N LEU A 197 -12.47 19.17 25.58
CA LEU A 197 -13.80 18.58 25.38
C LEU A 197 -13.77 17.05 25.12
N LEU A 198 -12.75 16.37 25.68
CA LEU A 198 -12.66 14.91 25.83
C LEU A 198 -12.31 14.54 27.28
#